data_AF-A0A966CL64-F1
#
_entry.id   AF-A0A966CL64-F1
#
_cell.length_a   1.000
_cell.length_b   1.000
_cell.length_c   1.000
_cell.angle_alpha   90.00
_cell.angle_beta   90.00
_cell.angle_gamma   90.00
#
_symmetry.space_group_name_H-M   'P 1'
#
loop_
_entity.id
_entity.type
_entity.pdbx_description
1 polymer ?
#
loop_
_entity_poly.entity_id
_entity_poly.type
_entity_poly.pdbx_seq_one_letter_code
_entity_poly.pdbx_strand_id
1 'polypeptide(L)'
;MSIEQQQSIADEVLSAIESGKLDLPTLPDVAIKIRKLIDDPNVSAEQLVNLLSADPVISAHIIKAANSAATGGVRVNTLRTAIARLGYRMLHNLVISVTMKKLFKANSQVIDQHLKCLWEHSRVVAANSFVLALHQKHLKPEQAMLAGMVHNLGALPLCIYADRFHPGLEQAQLEQLVRRFSARVGVA
;
A
#
# COMPACT_ATOMS: atom_id res chain seq x y z
N MET A 1 13.27 -22.39 13.74
CA MET A 1 14.20 -21.25 13.84
C MET A 1 14.28 -20.79 15.29
N SER A 2 15.48 -20.60 15.84
CA SER A 2 15.63 -20.11 17.23
C SER A 2 15.33 -18.61 17.33
N ILE A 3 15.07 -18.11 18.55
CA ILE A 3 14.82 -16.68 18.80
C ILE A 3 16.05 -15.83 18.44
N GLU A 4 17.25 -16.33 18.75
CA GLU A 4 18.51 -15.66 18.42
C GLU A 4 18.69 -15.52 16.91
N GLN A 5 18.36 -16.56 16.13
CA GLN A 5 18.39 -16.50 14.67
C GLN A 5 17.40 -15.45 14.12
N GLN A 6 16.19 -15.38 14.69
CA GLN A 6 15.20 -14.37 14.30
C GLN A 6 15.68 -12.94 14.60
N GLN A 7 16.31 -12.74 15.76
CA GLN A 7 16.88 -11.44 16.13
C GLN A 7 18.02 -11.05 15.18
N SER A 8 18.93 -11.97 14.87
CA SER A 8 20.01 -11.73 13.89
C SER A 8 19.46 -11.26 12.55
N ILE A 9 18.49 -11.98 11.98
CA ILE A 9 17.86 -11.60 10.71
C ILE A 9 17.24 -10.20 10.80
N ALA A 10 16.52 -9.90 11.88
CA ALA A 10 15.88 -8.61 12.05
C ALA A 10 16.89 -7.46 12.20
N ASP A 11 18.01 -7.68 12.87
CA ASP A 11 19.07 -6.68 13.05
C ASP A 11 19.86 -6.48 11.75
N GLU A 12 20.08 -7.54 10.97
CA GLU A 12 20.64 -7.46 9.62
C GLU A 12 19.75 -6.65 8.68
N VAL A 13 18.43 -6.86 8.74
CA VAL A 13 17.46 -6.09 7.96
C VAL A 13 17.51 -4.61 8.34
N LEU A 14 17.53 -4.28 9.63
CA LEU A 14 17.63 -2.89 10.10
C LEU A 14 18.93 -2.23 9.62
N SER A 15 20.06 -2.91 9.79
CA SER A 15 21.36 -2.43 9.29
C SER A 15 21.36 -2.24 7.77
N ALA A 16 20.71 -3.13 7.03
CA ALA A 16 20.56 -3.00 5.59
C ALA A 16 19.67 -1.82 5.17
N ILE A 17 18.64 -1.50 5.95
CA ILE A 17 17.80 -0.30 5.75
C ILE A 17 18.62 0.97 6.03
N GLU A 18 19.27 1.05 7.19
CA GLU A 18 20.06 2.22 7.63
C GLU A 18 21.22 2.52 6.66
N SER A 19 21.86 1.48 6.13
CA SER A 19 22.95 1.62 5.16
C SER A 19 22.48 1.80 3.72
N GLY A 20 21.17 1.77 3.45
CA GLY A 20 20.61 1.86 2.09
C GLY A 20 20.99 0.68 1.18
N LYS A 21 21.41 -0.45 1.75
CA LYS A 21 21.85 -1.65 1.02
C LYS A 21 20.71 -2.64 0.75
N LEU A 22 19.54 -2.39 1.34
CA LEU A 22 18.34 -3.14 1.02
C LEU A 22 17.63 -2.48 -0.17
N ASP A 23 17.55 -3.20 -1.29
CA ASP A 23 16.77 -2.75 -2.45
C ASP A 23 15.27 -2.83 -2.14
N LEU A 24 14.78 -1.83 -1.42
CA LEU A 24 13.35 -1.68 -1.20
C LEU A 24 12.70 -1.22 -2.49
N PRO A 25 11.60 -1.86 -2.92
CA PRO A 25 10.92 -1.45 -4.13
C PRO A 25 10.38 -0.04 -3.92
N THR A 26 10.82 0.88 -4.78
CA THR A 26 10.44 2.28 -4.71
C THR A 26 9.00 2.46 -5.19
N LEU A 27 8.29 3.44 -4.62
CA LEU A 27 7.00 3.86 -5.14
C LEU A 27 7.14 4.27 -6.63
N PRO A 28 6.39 3.62 -7.54
CA PRO A 28 6.34 3.98 -8.95
C PRO A 28 6.08 5.47 -9.19
N ASP A 29 6.71 6.00 -10.24
CA ASP A 29 6.67 7.42 -10.63
C ASP A 29 5.27 8.01 -10.71
N VAL A 30 4.27 7.20 -11.08
CA VAL A 30 2.87 7.63 -11.19
C VAL A 30 2.34 8.13 -9.84
N ALA A 31 2.62 7.43 -8.74
CA ALA A 31 2.18 7.85 -7.41
C ALA A 31 2.85 9.16 -6.98
N ILE A 32 4.15 9.31 -7.28
CA ILE A 32 4.92 10.52 -6.97
C ILE A 32 4.41 11.71 -7.79
N LYS A 33 4.18 11.53 -9.10
CA LYS A 33 3.65 12.57 -10.00
C LYS A 33 2.26 13.02 -9.55
N ILE A 34 1.40 12.08 -9.17
CA ILE A 34 0.05 12.40 -8.68
C ILE A 34 0.10 13.15 -7.36
N ARG A 35 0.99 12.77 -6.44
CA ARG A 35 1.20 13.53 -5.21
C ARG A 35 1.60 14.98 -5.52
N LYS A 36 2.59 15.18 -6.38
CA LYS A 36 3.04 16.53 -6.79
C LYS A 36 1.90 17.35 -7.40
N LEU A 37 1.07 16.74 -8.25
CA LEU A 37 -0.08 17.41 -8.85
C LEU A 37 -1.15 17.75 -7.81
N ILE A 38 -1.41 16.89 -6.84
CA ILE A 38 -2.43 17.14 -5.81
C ILE A 38 -1.99 18.21 -4.82
N ASP A 39 -0.69 18.33 -4.59
CA ASP A 39 -0.10 19.39 -3.76
C ASP A 39 -0.02 20.75 -4.50
N ASP A 40 -0.23 20.79 -5.82
CA ASP A 40 -0.27 22.03 -6.61
C ASP A 40 -1.65 22.71 -6.46
N PRO A 41 -1.72 23.94 -5.92
CA PRO A 41 -2.99 24.66 -5.75
C PRO A 41 -3.68 25.01 -7.08
N ASN A 42 -2.96 24.95 -8.21
CA ASN A 42 -3.49 25.27 -9.54
C ASN A 42 -3.90 24.03 -10.34
N VAL A 43 -3.85 22.84 -9.75
CA VAL A 43 -4.12 21.59 -10.48
C VAL A 43 -5.56 21.54 -10.98
N SER A 44 -5.70 21.28 -12.29
CA SER A 44 -7.00 21.04 -12.90
C SER A 44 -7.35 19.55 -12.86
N ALA A 45 -8.64 19.25 -12.76
CA ALA A 45 -9.13 17.87 -12.87
C ALA A 45 -8.74 17.23 -14.21
N GLU A 46 -8.57 18.04 -15.27
CA GLU A 46 -8.18 17.57 -16.60
C GLU A 46 -6.73 17.07 -16.66
N GLN A 47 -5.80 17.75 -15.98
CA GLN A 47 -4.41 17.29 -15.87
C GLN A 47 -4.33 15.93 -15.19
N LEU A 48 -5.12 15.73 -14.12
CA LEU A 48 -5.21 14.44 -13.43
C LEU A 48 -5.85 13.36 -14.31
N VAL A 49 -6.94 13.67 -15.03
CA VAL A 49 -7.55 12.74 -15.99
C VAL A 49 -6.53 12.31 -17.04
N ASN A 50 -5.78 13.24 -17.63
CA ASN A 50 -4.80 12.93 -18.67
C ASN A 50 -3.69 12.01 -18.17
N LEU A 51 -3.18 12.27 -16.96
CA LEU A 51 -2.16 11.43 -16.34
C LEU A 51 -2.66 10.02 -16.04
N LEU A 52 -3.87 9.92 -15.49
CA LEU A 52 -4.44 8.67 -14.99
C LEU A 52 -5.04 7.79 -16.10
N SER A 53 -5.54 8.40 -17.17
CA SER A 53 -6.10 7.68 -18.32
C SER A 53 -5.06 6.81 -19.04
N ALA A 54 -3.77 7.09 -18.85
CA ALA A 54 -2.68 6.29 -19.42
C ALA A 54 -2.55 4.90 -18.78
N ASP A 55 -3.06 4.68 -17.57
CA ASP A 55 -3.07 3.37 -16.90
C ASP A 55 -4.51 2.85 -16.74
N PRO A 56 -4.94 1.87 -17.57
CA PRO A 56 -6.28 1.29 -17.51
C PRO A 56 -6.61 0.66 -16.16
N VAL A 57 -5.61 0.11 -15.45
CA VAL A 57 -5.82 -0.55 -14.15
C VAL A 57 -6.15 0.49 -13.10
N ILE A 58 -5.41 1.60 -13.07
CA ILE A 58 -5.68 2.71 -12.15
C ILE A 58 -7.04 3.33 -12.48
N SER A 59 -7.32 3.60 -13.76
CA SER A 59 -8.59 4.17 -14.20
C SER A 59 -9.80 3.31 -13.79
N ALA A 60 -9.73 1.99 -14.02
CA ALA A 60 -10.78 1.06 -13.62
C ALA A 60 -10.95 1.04 -12.09
N HIS A 61 -9.85 1.12 -11.33
CA HIS A 61 -9.90 1.14 -9.87
C HIS A 61 -10.60 2.39 -9.33
N ILE A 62 -10.32 3.56 -9.92
CA ILE A 62 -10.96 4.83 -9.55
C ILE A 62 -12.47 4.80 -9.85
N ILE A 63 -12.85 4.34 -11.04
CA ILE A 63 -14.28 4.21 -11.40
C ILE A 63 -14.99 3.22 -10.47
N LYS A 64 -14.35 2.10 -10.13
CA LYS A 64 -14.90 1.11 -9.19
C LYS A 64 -15.09 1.72 -7.79
N ALA A 65 -14.14 2.51 -7.31
CA ALA A 65 -14.25 3.19 -6.03
C ALA A 65 -15.38 4.25 -6.00
N ALA A 66 -15.52 5.04 -7.07
CA ALA A 66 -16.59 6.04 -7.21
C ALA A 66 -18.01 5.44 -7.28
N ASN A 67 -18.11 4.16 -7.62
CA ASN A 67 -19.34 3.38 -7.65
C ASN A 67 -19.49 2.47 -6.43
N SER A 68 -18.63 2.60 -5.43
CA SER A 68 -18.72 1.76 -4.23
C SER A 68 -19.94 2.14 -3.38
N ALA A 69 -20.41 1.18 -2.57
CA ALA A 69 -21.49 1.43 -1.63
C ALA A 69 -21.14 2.56 -0.63
N ALA A 70 -19.86 2.72 -0.30
CA ALA A 70 -19.39 3.75 0.63
C ALA A 70 -19.48 5.18 0.05
N THR A 71 -19.46 5.33 -1.28
CA THR A 71 -19.58 6.64 -1.94
C THR A 71 -21.00 6.97 -2.36
N GLY A 72 -21.83 5.94 -2.62
CA GLY A 72 -23.22 6.10 -3.03
C GLY A 72 -23.42 6.87 -4.35
N GLY A 73 -24.65 7.32 -4.59
CA GLY A 73 -25.02 8.17 -5.73
C GLY A 73 -25.26 7.44 -7.06
N VAL A 74 -25.46 8.21 -8.13
CA VAL A 74 -25.72 7.70 -9.49
C VAL A 74 -24.47 7.02 -10.06
N ARG A 75 -24.64 5.99 -10.88
CA ARG A 75 -23.54 5.28 -11.54
C ARG A 75 -22.63 6.24 -12.33
N VAL A 76 -21.33 6.13 -12.10
CA VAL A 76 -20.28 6.90 -12.78
C VAL A 76 -19.59 6.03 -13.83
N ASN A 77 -19.40 6.55 -15.04
CA ASN A 77 -18.77 5.87 -16.17
C ASN A 77 -17.55 6.60 -16.75
N THR A 78 -17.24 7.83 -16.31
CA THR A 78 -16.07 8.57 -16.76
C THR A 78 -15.11 8.86 -15.62
N LEU A 79 -13.82 8.96 -15.95
CA LEU A 79 -12.78 9.28 -14.98
C LEU A 79 -12.94 10.70 -14.43
N ARG A 80 -13.34 11.66 -15.27
CA ARG A 80 -13.60 13.05 -14.85
C ARG A 80 -14.67 13.12 -13.78
N THR A 81 -15.82 12.45 -13.98
CA THR A 81 -16.91 12.43 -13.01
C THR A 81 -16.52 11.64 -11.75
N ALA A 82 -15.71 10.59 -11.87
CA ALA A 82 -15.21 9.84 -10.73
C ALA A 82 -14.29 10.70 -9.84
N ILE A 83 -13.36 11.44 -10.44
CA ILE A 83 -12.46 12.36 -9.73
C ILE A 83 -13.25 13.47 -9.05
N ALA A 84 -14.24 14.06 -9.74
CA ALA A 84 -15.09 15.10 -9.16
C ALA A 84 -15.88 14.60 -7.93
N ARG A 85 -16.35 13.35 -7.94
CA ARG A 85 -17.06 12.74 -6.80
C ARG A 85 -16.15 12.39 -5.64
N LEU A 86 -15.01 11.77 -5.92
CA LEU A 86 -14.10 11.26 -4.88
C LEU A 86 -13.24 12.37 -4.26
N GLY A 87 -12.94 13.42 -5.04
CA GLY A 87 -11.97 14.43 -4.67
C GLY A 87 -10.52 13.94 -4.77
N TYR A 88 -9.58 14.88 -4.69
CA TYR A 88 -8.16 14.62 -4.93
C TYR A 88 -7.50 13.77 -3.84
N ARG A 89 -7.89 13.94 -2.57
CA ARG A 89 -7.30 13.15 -1.46
C ARG A 89 -7.58 11.66 -1.59
N MET A 90 -8.82 11.30 -1.93
CA MET A 90 -9.19 9.91 -2.16
C MET A 90 -8.51 9.35 -3.42
N LEU A 91 -8.46 10.15 -4.49
CA LEU A 91 -7.75 9.80 -5.72
C LEU A 91 -6.29 9.41 -5.46
N HIS A 92 -5.57 10.22 -4.69
CA HIS A 92 -4.19 9.94 -4.26
C HIS A 92 -4.07 8.56 -3.60
N ASN A 93 -4.96 8.25 -2.65
CA ASN A 93 -4.91 7.00 -1.91
C ASN A 93 -5.24 5.78 -2.77
N LEU A 94 -6.18 5.91 -3.72
CA LEU A 94 -6.51 4.85 -4.66
C LEU A 94 -5.35 4.54 -5.60
N VAL A 95 -4.65 5.58 -6.06
CA VAL A 95 -3.44 5.44 -6.87
C VAL A 95 -2.35 4.74 -6.06
N ILE A 96 -2.11 5.20 -4.83
CA ILE A 96 -1.16 4.55 -3.91
C ILE A 96 -1.51 3.08 -3.73
N SER A 97 -2.78 2.74 -3.49
CA SER A 97 -3.25 1.36 -3.34
C SER A 97 -2.91 0.50 -4.56
N VAL A 98 -3.29 0.92 -5.77
CA VAL A 98 -2.98 0.16 -6.99
C VAL A 98 -1.48 0.00 -7.20
N THR A 99 -0.74 1.02 -6.84
CA THR A 99 0.71 1.08 -7.05
C THR A 99 1.45 0.20 -6.03
N MET A 100 1.07 0.25 -4.76
CA MET A 100 1.66 -0.54 -3.68
C MET A 100 1.49 -2.04 -3.91
N LYS A 101 0.38 -2.48 -4.52
CA LYS A 101 0.20 -3.89 -4.88
C LYS A 101 1.38 -4.47 -5.68
N LYS A 102 2.05 -3.65 -6.49
CA LYS A 102 3.21 -4.09 -7.29
C LYS A 102 4.45 -4.38 -6.42
N LEU A 103 4.53 -3.80 -5.22
CA LEU A 103 5.62 -3.99 -4.26
C LEU A 103 5.53 -5.35 -3.52
N PHE A 104 4.33 -5.94 -3.42
CA PHE A 104 4.10 -7.21 -2.74
C PHE A 104 4.29 -8.39 -3.70
N LYS A 105 5.54 -8.63 -4.11
CA LYS A 105 5.94 -9.78 -4.94
C LYS A 105 7.28 -10.35 -4.46
N ALA A 106 7.40 -11.67 -4.49
CA ALA A 106 8.64 -12.39 -4.16
C ALA A 106 8.88 -13.55 -5.14
N ASN A 107 10.10 -14.08 -5.15
CA ASN A 107 10.46 -15.22 -6.00
C ASN A 107 10.09 -16.56 -5.34
N SER A 108 10.29 -16.67 -4.02
CA SER A 108 9.89 -17.83 -3.22
C SER A 108 8.37 -17.90 -3.14
N GLN A 109 7.82 -19.08 -3.45
CA GLN A 109 6.37 -19.30 -3.43
C GLN A 109 5.76 -19.07 -2.04
N VAL A 110 6.46 -19.48 -0.98
CA VAL A 110 6.02 -19.32 0.41
C VAL A 110 5.92 -17.83 0.76
N ILE A 111 6.97 -17.07 0.42
CA ILE A 111 7.05 -15.64 0.72
C ILE A 111 6.06 -14.84 -0.13
N ASP A 112 5.90 -15.19 -1.41
CA ASP A 112 4.93 -14.54 -2.30
C ASP A 112 3.49 -14.76 -1.83
N GLN A 113 3.15 -15.97 -1.37
CA GLN A 113 1.85 -16.24 -0.76
C GLN A 113 1.65 -15.43 0.52
N HIS A 114 2.65 -15.35 1.40
CA HIS A 114 2.57 -14.54 2.60
C HIS A 114 2.39 -13.04 2.29
N LEU A 115 3.14 -12.49 1.32
CA LEU A 115 2.99 -11.11 0.85
C LEU A 115 1.60 -10.83 0.28
N LYS A 116 1.02 -11.76 -0.49
CA LYS A 116 -0.35 -11.65 -0.99
C LYS A 116 -1.38 -11.59 0.15
N CYS A 117 -1.20 -12.42 1.19
CA CYS A 117 -2.04 -12.39 2.38
C CYS A 117 -1.92 -11.04 3.13
N LEU A 118 -0.70 -10.53 3.31
CA LEU A 118 -0.47 -9.22 3.93
C LEU A 118 -1.09 -8.08 3.15
N TRP A 119 -0.97 -8.11 1.82
CA TRP A 119 -1.60 -7.14 0.93
C TRP A 119 -3.12 -7.15 1.08
N GLU A 120 -3.73 -8.33 1.02
CA GLU A 120 -5.19 -8.48 1.12
C GLU A 120 -5.71 -8.05 2.48
N HIS A 121 -5.01 -8.39 3.56
CA HIS A 121 -5.33 -7.92 4.90
C HIS A 121 -5.28 -6.39 5.00
N SER A 122 -4.19 -5.77 4.53
CA SER A 122 -4.02 -4.31 4.55
C SER A 122 -5.09 -3.60 3.71
N ARG A 123 -5.49 -4.20 2.58
CA ARG A 123 -6.59 -3.72 1.74
C ARG A 123 -7.94 -3.73 2.47
N VAL A 124 -8.24 -4.82 3.19
CA VAL A 124 -9.48 -4.94 3.99
C VAL A 124 -9.47 -3.96 5.16
N VAL A 125 -8.35 -3.85 5.89
CA VAL A 125 -8.21 -2.88 6.99
C VAL A 125 -8.39 -1.46 6.47
N ALA A 126 -7.76 -1.07 5.35
CA ALA A 126 -7.95 0.24 4.73
C ALA A 126 -9.41 0.56 4.41
N ALA A 127 -10.14 -0.40 3.82
CA ALA A 127 -11.55 -0.22 3.50
C ALA A 127 -12.41 -0.08 4.77
N ASN A 128 -12.17 -0.92 5.77
CA ASN A 128 -12.89 -0.85 7.05
C ASN A 128 -12.60 0.46 7.78
N SER A 129 -11.33 0.88 7.85
CA SER A 129 -10.91 2.14 8.44
C SER A 129 -11.58 3.33 7.75
N PHE A 130 -11.69 3.31 6.41
CA PHE A 130 -12.42 4.33 5.66
C PHE A 130 -13.90 4.40 6.08
N VAL A 131 -14.60 3.26 6.05
CA VAL A 131 -16.03 3.20 6.37
C VAL A 131 -16.30 3.57 7.82
N LEU A 132 -15.49 3.11 8.76
CA LEU A 132 -15.62 3.47 10.16
C LEU A 132 -15.39 4.98 10.37
N ALA A 133 -14.40 5.56 9.70
CA ALA A 133 -14.12 6.99 9.79
C ALA A 133 -15.22 7.87 9.17
N LEU A 134 -16.00 7.39 8.19
CA LEU A 134 -17.19 8.12 7.70
C LEU A 134 -18.21 8.43 8.81
N HIS A 135 -18.23 7.61 9.86
CA HIS A 135 -19.15 7.76 10.99
C HIS A 135 -18.53 8.55 12.17
N GLN A 136 -17.33 9.08 12.01
CA GLN A 136 -16.59 9.79 13.07
C GLN A 136 -16.27 11.23 12.66
N LYS A 137 -16.79 12.21 13.40
CA LYS A 137 -16.67 13.64 13.03
C LYS A 137 -15.24 14.21 13.05
N HIS A 138 -14.33 13.58 13.80
CA HIS A 138 -12.98 14.09 14.01
C HIS A 138 -11.91 13.37 13.17
N LEU A 139 -12.31 12.33 12.41
CA LEU A 139 -11.39 11.56 11.57
C LEU A 139 -11.62 11.90 10.11
N LYS A 140 -10.53 12.05 9.35
CA LYS A 140 -10.60 12.18 7.89
C LYS A 140 -10.59 10.77 7.28
N PRO A 141 -11.66 10.34 6.58
CA PRO A 141 -11.75 8.98 6.05
C PRO A 141 -10.58 8.59 5.17
N GLU A 142 -10.07 9.50 4.35
CA GLU A 142 -8.93 9.23 3.47
C GLU A 142 -7.65 8.99 4.28
N GLN A 143 -7.46 9.68 5.40
CA GLN A 143 -6.28 9.42 6.26
C GLN A 143 -6.39 8.06 6.95
N ALA A 144 -7.60 7.70 7.41
CA ALA A 144 -7.84 6.40 8.01
C ALA A 144 -7.61 5.25 7.00
N MET A 145 -8.07 5.42 5.75
CA MET A 145 -7.80 4.49 4.66
C MET A 145 -6.31 4.32 4.40
N LEU A 146 -5.57 5.43 4.30
CA LEU A 146 -4.13 5.39 4.06
C LEU A 146 -3.41 4.69 5.21
N ALA A 147 -3.74 5.02 6.46
CA ALA A 147 -3.18 4.37 7.64
C ALA A 147 -3.41 2.85 7.60
N GLY A 148 -4.63 2.41 7.31
CA GLY A 148 -4.94 0.98 7.15
C GLY A 148 -4.18 0.32 6.00
N MET A 149 -3.89 1.04 4.92
CA MET A 149 -3.13 0.52 3.78
C MET A 149 -1.64 0.33 4.11
N VAL A 150 -1.05 1.26 4.87
CA VAL A 150 0.40 1.28 5.12
C VAL A 150 0.83 0.59 6.42
N HIS A 151 -0.12 0.21 7.30
CA HIS A 151 0.22 -0.27 8.65
C HIS A 151 1.11 -1.52 8.70
N ASN A 152 1.12 -2.34 7.65
CA ASN A 152 1.96 -3.55 7.55
C ASN A 152 3.21 -3.38 6.68
N LEU A 153 3.57 -2.17 6.27
CA LEU A 153 4.73 -1.98 5.39
C LEU A 153 6.04 -2.46 6.01
N GLY A 154 6.18 -2.44 7.34
CA GLY A 154 7.36 -2.96 8.03
C GLY A 154 7.59 -4.46 7.87
N ALA A 155 6.62 -5.22 7.36
CA ALA A 155 6.80 -6.62 6.97
C ALA A 155 7.54 -6.77 5.64
N LEU A 156 7.47 -5.78 4.73
CA LEU A 156 8.08 -5.88 3.40
C LEU A 156 9.59 -6.07 3.45
N PRO A 157 10.38 -5.27 4.21
CA PRO A 157 11.83 -5.45 4.28
C PRO A 157 12.23 -6.84 4.78
N LEU A 158 11.51 -7.37 5.79
CA LEU A 158 11.73 -8.70 6.34
C LEU A 158 11.47 -9.78 5.27
N CYS A 159 10.36 -9.68 4.53
CA CYS A 159 10.03 -10.64 3.47
C CYS A 159 11.01 -10.56 2.30
N ILE A 160 11.41 -9.37 1.86
CA ILE A 160 12.36 -9.18 0.75
C ILE A 160 13.74 -9.72 1.14
N TYR A 161 14.18 -9.46 2.37
CA TYR A 161 15.43 -10.00 2.88
C TYR A 161 15.40 -11.53 2.96
N ALA A 162 14.32 -12.08 3.51
CA ALA A 162 14.11 -13.53 3.56
C ALA A 162 14.06 -14.15 2.16
N ASP A 163 13.44 -13.49 1.17
CA ASP A 163 13.39 -13.98 -0.21
C ASP A 163 14.78 -14.08 -0.84
N ARG A 164 15.66 -13.12 -0.51
CA ARG A 164 17.01 -13.04 -1.04
C ARG A 164 17.98 -14.01 -0.35
N PHE A 165 17.95 -14.07 0.98
CA PHE A 165 18.97 -14.76 1.77
C PHE A 165 18.50 -16.08 2.41
N HIS A 166 17.18 -16.26 2.53
CA HIS A 166 16.58 -17.44 3.15
C HIS A 166 15.37 -17.98 2.35
N PRO A 167 15.49 -18.25 1.04
CA PRO A 167 14.34 -18.59 0.18
C PRO A 167 13.59 -19.86 0.58
N GLY A 168 14.25 -20.75 1.35
CA GLY A 168 13.68 -21.99 1.89
C GLY A 168 13.02 -21.85 3.26
N LEU A 169 12.77 -20.63 3.74
CA LEU A 169 12.07 -20.42 5.01
C LEU A 169 10.68 -21.04 4.96
N GLU A 170 10.32 -21.80 6.00
CA GLU A 170 8.98 -22.36 6.12
C GLU A 170 7.95 -21.26 6.47
N GLN A 171 6.69 -21.47 6.09
CA GLN A 171 5.61 -20.51 6.34
C GLN A 171 5.51 -20.11 7.82
N ALA A 172 5.54 -21.08 8.75
CA ALA A 172 5.44 -20.82 10.18
C ALA A 172 6.62 -19.98 10.71
N GLN A 173 7.82 -20.19 10.15
CA GLN A 173 9.02 -19.44 10.51
C GLN A 173 8.94 -17.99 10.04
N LEU A 174 8.43 -17.78 8.82
CA LEU A 174 8.23 -16.45 8.24
C LEU A 174 7.20 -15.66 9.03
N GLU A 175 6.07 -16.29 9.35
CA GLU A 175 5.00 -15.67 10.15
C GLU A 175 5.50 -15.24 11.53
N GLN A 176 6.31 -16.07 12.19
CA GLN A 176 6.90 -15.72 13.48
C GLN A 176 7.85 -14.53 13.38
N LEU A 177 8.74 -14.51 12.37
CA LEU A 177 9.67 -13.42 12.12
C LEU A 177 8.91 -12.10 11.88
N VAL A 178 7.95 -12.12 10.94
CA VAL A 178 7.16 -10.93 10.57
C VAL A 178 6.35 -10.44 11.76
N ARG A 179 5.62 -11.32 12.47
CA ARG A 179 4.80 -10.93 13.62
C ARG A 179 5.61 -10.29 14.74
N ARG A 180 6.86 -10.74 14.93
CA ARG A 180 7.73 -10.27 16.02
C ARG A 180 8.41 -8.95 15.70
N PHE A 181 8.83 -8.73 14.45
CA PHE A 181 9.73 -7.63 14.11
C PHE A 181 9.17 -6.59 13.14
N SER A 182 8.04 -6.85 12.47
CA SER A 182 7.49 -5.90 11.48
C SER A 182 7.20 -4.52 12.05
N ALA A 183 6.72 -4.43 13.30
CA ALA A 183 6.47 -3.16 13.97
C ALA A 183 7.75 -2.37 14.24
N ARG A 184 8.82 -3.06 14.65
CA ARG A 184 10.13 -2.44 14.91
C ARG A 184 10.79 -1.96 13.62
N VAL A 185 10.69 -2.77 12.56
CA VAL A 185 11.22 -2.42 11.23
C VAL A 185 10.41 -1.30 10.58
N GLY A 186 9.10 -1.26 10.79
CA GLY A 186 8.24 -0.25 10.17
C GLY A 186 8.39 1.17 10.70
N VAL A 187 9.12 1.36 11.81
CA VAL A 187 9.40 2.69 12.39
C VAL A 187 10.84 3.17 12.17
N ALA A 188 11.70 2.32 11.61
CA ALA A 188 13.07 2.65 11.24
C ALA A 188 13.09 3.41 9.90
#